data_AF-A0A529YH64-F1
#
_entry.id   AF-A0A529YH64-F1
#
_cell.length_a   1.000
_cell.length_b   1.000
_cell.length_c   1.000
_cell.angle_alpha   90.00
_cell.angle_beta   90.00
_cell.angle_gamma   90.00
#
_symmetry.space_group_name_H-M   'P 1'
#
loop_
_entity.id
_entity.type
_entity.pdbx_description
1 polymer ?
#
loop_
_entity_poly.entity_id
_entity_poly.type
_entity_poly.pdbx_seq_one_letter_code
_entity_poly.pdbx_strand_id
1 'polypeptide(L)'
;LAALNDLGRDNGIGRLDLVENRFVGMKSRGVYETPGGTILIAAHRAIESITLDRGAAHLKDEFMPRYAELIYNGFWFSPERVMLQAMIDKSQEDVEGTVRLKLYKGNVIVTGRKSKKTLYSDALVTFEDDRGAYDQKDAEGFIRLNGLRLRTLAARNRKH
;
A
#
# COMPACT_ATOMS: atom_id res chain seq x y z
N LEU A 1 0.15 9.36 18.46
CA LEU A 1 0.22 10.49 17.50
C LEU A 1 1.11 11.64 18.00
N ALA A 2 0.90 12.18 19.21
CA ALA A 2 1.71 13.30 19.75
C ALA A 2 3.23 13.11 19.60
N ALA A 3 3.77 11.97 20.04
CA ALA A 3 5.20 11.69 19.91
C ALA A 3 5.71 11.68 18.44
N LEU A 4 4.90 11.22 17.48
CA LEU A 4 5.26 11.28 16.06
C LEU A 4 5.21 12.72 15.52
N ASN A 5 4.31 13.55 16.04
CA ASN A 5 4.30 14.97 15.69
C ASN A 5 5.58 15.67 16.16
N ASP A 6 6.04 15.40 17.38
CA ASP A 6 7.30 15.97 17.90
C ASP A 6 8.51 15.53 17.04
N LEU A 7 8.64 14.23 16.80
CA LEU A 7 9.72 13.69 15.96
C LEU A 7 9.68 14.24 14.53
N GLY A 8 8.48 14.36 13.96
CA GLY A 8 8.27 14.90 12.62
C GLY A 8 8.58 16.38 12.53
N ARG A 9 8.18 17.18 13.53
CA ARG A 9 8.50 18.61 13.66
C ARG A 9 10.01 18.82 13.64
N ASP A 10 10.74 18.10 14.49
CA ASP A 10 12.18 18.26 14.65
C ASP A 10 12.96 17.90 13.36
N ASN A 11 12.32 17.14 12.46
CA ASN A 11 12.88 16.73 11.17
C ASN A 11 12.26 17.45 9.96
N GLY A 12 11.29 18.35 10.14
CA GLY A 12 10.60 19.04 9.04
C GLY A 12 9.72 18.15 8.16
N ILE A 13 9.16 17.08 8.72
CA ILE A 13 8.35 16.08 8.00
C ILE A 13 6.88 16.50 7.91
N GLY A 14 6.23 16.16 6.80
CA GLY A 14 4.78 16.30 6.63
C GLY A 14 4.31 17.68 6.18
N ARG A 15 5.22 18.51 5.65
CA ARG A 15 4.90 19.79 5.02
C ARG A 15 4.43 19.54 3.59
N LEU A 16 3.24 20.04 3.26
CA LEU A 16 2.60 19.88 1.95
C LEU A 16 2.16 21.25 1.43
N ASP A 17 2.45 21.53 0.17
CA ASP A 17 1.92 22.68 -0.59
C ASP A 17 1.20 22.11 -1.81
N LEU A 18 -0.11 22.26 -1.85
CA LEU A 18 -0.95 21.58 -2.84
C LEU A 18 -2.03 22.50 -3.39
N VAL A 19 -2.39 22.26 -4.66
CA VAL A 19 -3.59 22.80 -5.29
C VAL A 19 -4.62 21.69 -5.35
N GLU A 20 -5.70 21.82 -4.60
CA GLU A 20 -6.78 20.85 -4.51
C GLU A 20 -8.02 21.28 -5.30
N ASN A 21 -8.84 20.29 -5.68
CA ASN A 21 -10.16 20.54 -6.25
C ASN A 21 -11.19 20.45 -5.11
N ARG A 22 -11.83 21.57 -4.80
CA ARG A 22 -12.92 21.59 -3.83
C ARG A 22 -14.14 20.90 -4.41
N PHE A 23 -14.95 20.30 -3.53
CA PHE A 23 -16.19 19.65 -3.92
C PHE A 23 -17.15 20.59 -4.69
N VAL A 24 -17.16 21.88 -4.34
CA VAL A 24 -17.94 22.92 -5.02
C VAL A 24 -17.38 23.34 -6.40
N GLY A 25 -16.38 22.62 -6.94
CA GLY A 25 -15.88 22.76 -8.31
C GLY A 25 -14.72 23.74 -8.51
N MET A 26 -14.33 24.51 -7.49
CA MET A 26 -13.21 25.46 -7.58
C MET A 26 -11.87 24.86 -7.16
N LYS A 27 -10.77 25.40 -7.69
CA LYS A 27 -9.42 25.07 -7.21
C LYS A 27 -9.04 25.95 -6.02
N SER A 28 -8.27 25.40 -5.09
CA SER A 28 -7.74 26.13 -3.94
C SER A 28 -6.30 25.70 -3.68
N ARG A 29 -5.41 26.63 -3.34
CA ARG A 29 -4.06 26.33 -2.87
C ARG A 29 -4.06 26.34 -1.34
N GLY A 30 -3.51 25.30 -0.74
CA GLY A 30 -3.36 25.16 0.71
C GLY A 30 -1.98 24.66 1.09
N VAL A 31 -1.50 25.12 2.24
CA VAL A 31 -0.28 24.62 2.88
C VAL A 31 -0.70 23.89 4.16
N TYR A 32 -0.21 22.67 4.34
CA TYR A 32 -0.58 21.80 5.45
C TYR A 32 0.67 21.21 6.11
N GLU A 33 0.54 20.92 7.40
CA GLU A 33 1.56 20.24 8.19
C GLU A 33 0.93 19.02 8.88
N THR A 34 1.35 17.82 8.48
CA THR A 34 0.81 16.55 8.98
C THR A 34 1.93 15.59 9.42
N PRO A 35 2.85 16.01 10.30
CA PRO A 35 4.06 15.24 10.63
C PRO A 35 3.76 13.82 11.08
N GLY A 36 2.94 13.65 12.12
CA GLY A 36 2.61 12.34 12.66
C GLY A 36 1.80 11.48 11.70
N GLY A 37 0.92 12.09 10.90
CA GLY A 37 0.15 11.39 9.86
C GLY A 37 1.04 10.86 8.74
N THR A 38 1.99 11.67 8.27
CA THR A 38 2.97 11.32 7.24
C THR A 38 3.88 10.17 7.70
N ILE A 39 4.32 10.19 8.96
CA ILE A 39 5.12 9.10 9.52
C ILE A 39 4.28 7.83 9.69
N LEU A 40 3.06 7.97 10.23
CA LEU A 40 2.19 6.84 10.51
C LEU A 40 1.77 6.12 9.22
N ILE A 41 1.39 6.84 8.17
CA ILE A 41 0.97 6.21 6.91
C ILE A 41 2.14 5.44 6.27
N ALA A 42 3.37 5.99 6.33
CA ALA A 42 4.56 5.29 5.83
C ALA A 42 4.84 4.01 6.65
N ALA A 43 4.69 4.06 7.97
CA ALA A 43 4.82 2.88 8.84
C ALA A 43 3.72 1.84 8.54
N HIS A 44 2.48 2.29 8.40
CA HIS A 44 1.33 1.43 8.18
C HIS A 44 1.42 0.70 6.84
N ARG A 45 1.70 1.43 5.74
CA ARG A 45 1.98 0.81 4.43
C ARG A 45 3.16 -0.16 4.47
N ALA A 46 4.18 0.15 5.27
CA ALA A 46 5.32 -0.74 5.42
C ALA A 46 4.96 -2.04 6.14
N ILE A 47 4.11 -2.03 7.17
CA ILE A 47 3.72 -3.28 7.82
C ILE A 47 2.76 -4.10 6.95
N GLU A 48 1.82 -3.44 6.27
CA GLU A 48 0.92 -4.07 5.29
C GLU A 48 1.69 -4.85 4.22
N SER A 49 2.83 -4.32 3.75
CA SER A 49 3.63 -4.96 2.69
C SER A 49 4.17 -6.36 3.05
N ILE A 50 4.17 -6.73 4.33
CA ILE A 50 4.63 -8.05 4.78
C ILE A 50 3.51 -8.90 5.41
N THR A 51 2.29 -8.36 5.58
CA THR A 51 1.17 -9.05 6.24
C THR A 51 -0.08 -9.19 5.36
N LEU A 52 -0.23 -8.37 4.33
CA LEU A 52 -1.34 -8.47 3.38
C LEU A 52 -0.98 -9.37 2.21
N ASP A 53 -1.91 -10.26 1.85
CA ASP A 53 -1.86 -10.96 0.57
C ASP A 53 -1.81 -9.95 -0.60
N ARG A 54 -1.15 -10.34 -1.69
CA ARG A 54 -0.99 -9.50 -2.87
C ARG A 54 -2.32 -9.05 -3.47
N GLY A 55 -3.28 -9.96 -3.63
CA GLY A 55 -4.59 -9.64 -4.20
C GLY A 55 -5.37 -8.70 -3.30
N ALA A 56 -5.38 -8.97 -1.99
CA ALA A 56 -6.01 -8.12 -1.00
C ALA A 56 -5.39 -6.70 -0.95
N ALA A 57 -4.05 -6.61 -1.01
CA ALA A 57 -3.34 -5.33 -1.03
C ALA A 57 -3.70 -4.48 -2.25
N HIS A 58 -3.72 -5.09 -3.45
CA HIS A 58 -4.12 -4.39 -4.67
C HIS A 58 -5.58 -3.92 -4.62
N LEU A 59 -6.50 -4.77 -4.15
CA LEU A 59 -7.91 -4.41 -4.04
C LEU A 59 -8.12 -3.26 -3.05
N LYS A 60 -7.43 -3.31 -1.89
CA LYS A 60 -7.45 -2.21 -0.92
C LYS A 60 -6.99 -0.91 -1.58
N ASP A 61 -5.87 -0.92 -2.30
CA ASP A 61 -5.31 0.26 -2.95
C ASP A 61 -6.20 0.85 -4.04
N GLU A 62 -6.99 0.02 -4.73
CA GLU A 62 -8.00 0.47 -5.69
C GLU A 62 -9.12 1.27 -5.01
N PHE A 63 -9.56 0.84 -3.82
CA PHE A 63 -10.68 1.47 -3.11
C PHE A 63 -10.28 2.62 -2.17
N MET A 64 -9.03 2.68 -1.71
CA MET A 64 -8.57 3.72 -0.79
C MET A 64 -8.83 5.15 -1.31
N PRO A 65 -8.57 5.50 -2.60
CA PRO A 65 -8.89 6.82 -3.12
C PRO A 65 -10.37 7.17 -3.03
N ARG A 66 -11.26 6.21 -3.33
CA ARG A 66 -12.71 6.41 -3.25
C ARG A 66 -13.17 6.65 -1.81
N TYR A 67 -12.61 5.89 -0.86
CA TYR A 67 -12.88 6.10 0.56
C TYR A 67 -12.45 7.50 1.02
N ALA A 68 -11.26 7.94 0.61
CA ALA A 68 -10.74 9.28 0.93
C ALA A 68 -11.58 10.41 0.28
N GLU A 69 -12.03 10.22 -0.97
CA GLU A 69 -12.91 11.15 -1.68
C GLU A 69 -14.23 11.38 -0.93
N LEU A 70 -14.87 10.29 -0.47
CA LEU A 70 -16.13 10.38 0.29
C LEU A 70 -15.94 11.21 1.57
N ILE A 71 -14.84 11.00 2.29
CA ILE A 71 -14.53 11.80 3.50
C ILE A 71 -14.29 13.27 3.13
N TYR A 72 -13.49 13.54 2.09
CA TYR A 72 -13.19 14.90 1.64
C TYR A 72 -14.48 15.67 1.27
N ASN A 73 -15.41 14.99 0.60
CA ASN A 73 -16.68 15.56 0.17
C ASN A 73 -17.74 15.64 1.29
N GLY A 74 -17.40 15.28 2.54
CA GLY A 74 -18.31 15.35 3.68
C GLY A 74 -19.29 14.19 3.81
N PHE A 75 -19.14 13.12 3.02
CA PHE A 75 -19.98 11.92 3.05
C PHE A 75 -19.57 10.93 4.15
N TRP A 76 -19.19 11.43 5.34
CA TRP A 76 -18.79 10.57 6.45
C TRP A 76 -19.89 9.58 6.86
N PHE A 77 -21.16 9.97 6.80
CA PHE A 77 -22.28 9.09 7.20
C PHE A 77 -22.93 8.35 6.03
N SER A 78 -22.36 8.37 4.82
CA SER A 78 -23.00 7.74 3.66
C SER A 78 -22.91 6.20 3.70
N PRO A 79 -23.90 5.48 3.15
CA PRO A 79 -23.90 4.02 3.12
C PRO A 79 -22.69 3.42 2.42
N GLU A 80 -22.27 3.99 1.29
CA GLU A 80 -21.12 3.50 0.51
C GLU A 80 -19.80 3.63 1.28
N ARG A 81 -19.65 4.67 2.12
CA ARG A 81 -18.48 4.79 3.01
C ARG A 81 -18.53 3.73 4.12
N VAL A 82 -19.71 3.38 4.66
CA VAL A 82 -19.87 2.24 5.60
C VAL A 82 -19.45 0.92 4.97
N MET A 83 -19.89 0.67 3.74
CA MET A 83 -19.52 -0.54 3.01
C MET A 83 -18.00 -0.64 2.81
N LEU A 84 -17.36 0.45 2.39
CA LEU A 84 -15.91 0.50 2.22
C LEU A 84 -15.15 0.34 3.55
N GLN A 85 -15.67 0.90 4.65
CA GLN A 85 -15.08 0.72 5.98
C GLN A 85 -15.01 -0.75 6.37
N ALA A 86 -16.09 -1.52 6.14
CA ALA A 86 -16.10 -2.95 6.48
C ALA A 86 -15.03 -3.74 5.71
N MET A 87 -14.80 -3.41 4.44
CA MET A 87 -13.72 -4.00 3.65
C MET A 87 -12.34 -3.60 4.19
N ILE A 88 -12.15 -2.33 4.55
CA ILE A 88 -10.90 -1.85 5.15
C ILE A 88 -10.66 -2.56 6.47
N ASP A 89 -11.61 -2.60 7.39
CA ASP A 89 -11.48 -3.27 8.69
C ASP A 89 -11.10 -4.74 8.51
N LYS A 90 -11.76 -5.43 7.57
CA LYS A 90 -11.46 -6.82 7.23
C LYS A 90 -10.02 -6.99 6.75
N SER A 91 -9.52 -6.06 5.93
CA SER A 91 -8.12 -6.10 5.47
C SER A 91 -7.11 -5.96 6.63
N GLN A 92 -7.48 -5.38 7.76
CA GLN A 92 -6.56 -5.06 8.85
C GLN A 92 -6.45 -6.15 9.93
N GLU A 93 -7.23 -7.23 9.87
CA GLU A 93 -7.29 -8.27 10.93
C GLU A 93 -5.92 -8.91 11.25
N ASP A 94 -5.06 -9.04 10.24
CA ASP A 94 -3.72 -9.63 10.36
C ASP A 94 -2.58 -8.60 10.26
N VAL A 95 -2.91 -7.31 10.12
CA VAL A 95 -1.91 -6.24 9.98
C VAL A 95 -1.36 -5.85 11.34
N GLU A 96 -0.30 -6.55 11.76
CA GLU A 96 0.38 -6.30 13.03
C GLU A 96 1.91 -6.37 12.90
N GLY A 97 2.61 -5.71 13.83
CA GLY A 97 4.06 -5.82 13.96
C GLY A 97 4.78 -4.50 14.24
N THR A 98 6.06 -4.44 13.94
CA THR A 98 6.93 -3.29 14.20
C THR A 98 7.66 -2.86 12.94
N VAL A 99 7.63 -1.56 12.67
CA VAL A 99 8.39 -0.93 11.59
C VAL A 99 9.46 -0.01 12.17
N ARG A 100 10.69 -0.15 11.69
CA ARG A 100 11.80 0.72 12.08
C ARG A 100 11.98 1.81 11.03
N LEU A 101 11.87 3.07 11.45
CA LEU A 101 11.99 4.23 10.57
C LEU A 101 13.23 5.06 10.91
N LYS A 102 13.83 5.68 9.90
CA LYS A 102 14.74 6.82 10.04
C LYS A 102 14.01 8.08 9.57
N LEU A 103 14.01 9.09 10.42
CA LEU A 103 13.41 10.39 10.14
C LEU A 103 14.56 11.37 9.90
N TYR A 104 14.59 12.01 8.73
CA TYR A 104 15.69 12.88 8.39
C TYR A 104 15.31 13.92 7.35
N LYS A 105 15.43 15.21 7.71
CA LYS A 105 15.34 16.36 6.78
C LYS A 105 14.15 16.26 5.81
N GLY A 106 12.95 16.09 6.35
CA GLY A 106 11.70 15.98 5.61
C GLY A 106 11.35 14.57 5.14
N ASN A 107 12.23 13.59 5.32
CA ASN A 107 12.04 12.22 4.83
C ASN A 107 11.66 11.24 5.92
N VAL A 108 10.84 10.26 5.54
CA VAL A 108 10.52 9.06 6.32
C VAL A 108 11.08 7.85 5.57
N ILE A 109 12.09 7.20 6.13
CA ILE A 109 12.82 6.11 5.47
C ILE A 109 12.58 4.81 6.25
N VAL A 110 12.00 3.81 5.59
CA VAL A 110 11.78 2.49 6.20
C VAL A 110 13.10 1.69 6.19
N THR A 111 13.53 1.21 7.35
CA THR A 111 14.80 0.49 7.53
C THR A 111 14.66 -0.93 8.10
N GLY A 112 13.43 -1.37 8.32
CA GLY A 112 13.15 -2.71 8.82
C GLY A 112 11.68 -2.92 9.13
N ARG A 113 11.25 -4.17 9.06
CA ARG A 113 9.90 -4.64 9.36
C ARG A 113 10.02 -5.96 10.11
N LYS A 114 9.12 -6.21 11.05
CA LYS A 114 8.97 -7.52 11.69
C LYS A 114 7.52 -7.72 12.11
N SER A 115 6.99 -8.92 11.91
CA SER A 115 5.63 -9.31 12.31
C SER A 115 5.62 -10.81 12.62
N LYS A 116 4.77 -11.26 13.53
CA LYS A 116 4.53 -12.70 13.72
C LYS A 116 3.57 -13.24 12.66
N LYS A 117 2.77 -12.37 12.05
CA LYS A 117 1.84 -12.69 10.95
C LYS A 117 2.42 -12.39 9.57
N THR A 118 3.74 -12.43 9.43
CA THR A 118 4.35 -12.13 8.13
C THR A 118 4.09 -13.23 7.11
N LEU A 119 3.76 -12.81 5.88
CA LEU A 119 3.68 -13.68 4.70
C LEU A 119 5.04 -13.83 4.00
N TYR A 120 6.06 -13.09 4.45
CA TYR A 120 7.42 -13.23 3.95
C TYR A 120 8.07 -14.46 4.57
N SER A 121 8.70 -15.29 3.73
CA SER A 121 9.41 -16.49 4.16
C SER A 121 10.78 -16.53 3.49
N ASP A 122 11.84 -16.39 4.30
CA ASP A 122 13.23 -16.51 3.83
C ASP A 122 13.47 -17.84 3.09
N ALA A 123 12.86 -18.93 3.57
CA ALA A 123 13.00 -20.25 2.96
C ALA A 123 12.38 -20.35 1.55
N LEU A 124 11.32 -19.59 1.25
CA LEU A 124 10.69 -19.60 -0.07
C LEU A 124 11.40 -18.71 -1.09
N VAL A 125 12.16 -17.73 -0.63
CA VAL A 125 12.79 -16.71 -1.50
C VAL A 125 14.31 -16.82 -1.54
N THR A 126 14.90 -17.75 -0.79
CA THR A 126 16.34 -17.95 -0.78
C THR A 126 16.85 -18.43 -2.14
N PHE A 127 18.04 -17.97 -2.51
CA PHE A 127 18.80 -18.50 -3.65
C PHE A 127 19.74 -19.64 -3.24
N GLU A 128 19.83 -19.92 -1.94
CA GLU A 128 20.57 -21.06 -1.39
C GLU A 128 19.69 -22.32 -1.41
N ASP A 129 20.15 -23.41 -0.77
CA ASP A 129 19.34 -24.64 -0.67
C ASP A 129 18.04 -24.37 0.12
N ASP A 130 16.94 -24.26 -0.62
CA ASP A 130 15.59 -24.04 -0.13
C ASP A 130 14.96 -25.32 0.44
N ARG A 131 15.69 -26.45 0.43
CA ARG A 131 15.22 -27.79 0.82
C ARG A 131 13.96 -28.23 0.09
N GLY A 132 13.75 -27.75 -1.14
CA GLY A 132 12.58 -28.04 -1.94
C GLY A 132 11.32 -27.26 -1.55
N ALA A 133 11.49 -26.10 -0.90
CA ALA A 133 10.37 -25.22 -0.57
C ALA A 133 9.69 -24.61 -1.82
N TYR A 134 10.39 -24.52 -2.96
CA TYR A 134 9.84 -24.04 -4.23
C TYR A 134 10.27 -24.90 -5.43
N ASP A 135 9.31 -25.54 -6.12
CA ASP A 135 9.60 -26.26 -7.38
C ASP A 135 9.66 -25.28 -8.56
N GLN A 136 10.87 -25.00 -9.02
CA GLN A 136 11.12 -24.10 -10.15
C GLN A 136 10.53 -24.61 -11.48
N LYS A 137 10.24 -25.91 -11.62
CA LYS A 137 9.66 -26.48 -12.85
C LYS A 137 8.24 -25.98 -13.08
N ASP A 138 7.51 -25.67 -12.02
CA ASP A 138 6.14 -25.15 -12.12
C ASP A 138 6.09 -23.78 -12.81
N ALA A 139 7.17 -23.00 -12.71
CA ALA A 139 7.25 -21.68 -13.32
C ALA A 139 7.13 -21.73 -14.86
N GLU A 140 7.71 -22.76 -15.50
CA GLU A 140 7.64 -22.91 -16.96
C GLU A 140 6.18 -23.09 -17.44
N GLY A 141 5.44 -23.99 -16.78
CA GLY A 141 4.04 -24.23 -17.07
C GLY A 141 3.20 -22.97 -16.83
N PHE A 142 3.41 -22.30 -15.70
CA PHE A 142 2.73 -21.06 -15.36
C PHE A 142 2.96 -19.95 -16.40
N ILE A 143 4.19 -19.70 -16.81
CA ILE A 143 4.53 -18.66 -17.79
C ILE A 143 3.85 -18.95 -19.14
N ARG A 144 3.87 -20.20 -19.60
CA ARG A 144 3.23 -20.62 -20.85
C ARG A 144 1.73 -20.38 -20.82
N LEU A 145 1.06 -20.70 -19.72
CA LEU A 145 -0.39 -20.51 -19.54
C LEU A 145 -0.76 -19.03 -19.40
N ASN A 146 -0.05 -18.28 -18.57
CA ASN A 146 -0.31 -16.85 -18.35
C ASN A 146 -0.15 -16.03 -19.64
N GLY A 147 0.90 -16.34 -20.42
CA GLY A 147 1.18 -15.71 -21.70
C GLY A 147 0.31 -16.17 -22.87
N LEU A 148 -0.51 -17.22 -22.70
CA LEU A 148 -1.29 -17.82 -23.80
C LEU A 148 -2.17 -16.80 -24.51
N ARG A 149 -2.90 -15.97 -23.75
CA ARG A 149 -3.78 -14.92 -24.31
C ARG A 149 -3.01 -13.92 -25.17
N LEU A 150 -1.77 -13.58 -24.79
CA LEU A 150 -0.93 -12.62 -25.50
C LEU A 150 -0.34 -13.23 -26.77
N ARG A 151 0.05 -14.51 -26.72
CA ARG A 151 0.52 -15.25 -27.90
C ARG A 151 -0.56 -15.36 -28.97
N THR A 152 -1.80 -15.65 -28.58
CA THR A 152 -2.94 -15.71 -29.50
C THR A 152 -3.23 -14.35 -30.15
N LEU A 153 -3.19 -13.28 -29.36
CA LEU A 153 -3.35 -11.91 -29.87
C LEU A 153 -2.26 -11.56 -30.90
N ALA A 154 -1.00 -11.85 -30.58
CA ALA A 154 0.12 -11.61 -31.48
C ALA A 154 0.01 -12.43 -32.78
N ALA A 155 -0.42 -13.70 -32.69
CA ALA A 155 -0.61 -14.55 -33.86
C ALA A 155 -1.69 -14.01 -34.81
N ARG A 156 -2.80 -13.46 -34.28
CA ARG A 156 -3.82 -12.78 -35.09
C ARG A 156 -3.24 -11.56 -35.81
N ASN A 157 -2.51 -10.71 -35.08
CA ASN A 157 -1.99 -9.47 -35.63
C ASN A 157 -0.89 -9.68 -36.69
N ARG A 158 -0.21 -10.84 -36.73
CA ARG A 158 0.77 -11.19 -37.79
C ARG A 158 0.14 -11.69 -39.10
N LYS A 159 -1.16 -12.03 -39.08
CA LYS A 159 -1.89 -12.49 -40.28
C LYS A 159 -2.48 -11.32 -41.09
N HIS A 160 -2.39 -10.11 -40.56
CA HIS A 160 -2.73 -8.85 -41.19
C HIS A 160 -1.44 -8.07 -41.43
#